data_AF-A0A2E0PAK5-F1
#
_entry.id   AF-A0A2E0PAK5-F1
#
_cell.length_a   1.000
_cell.length_b   1.000
_cell.length_c   1.000
_cell.angle_alpha   90.00
_cell.angle_beta   90.00
_cell.angle_gamma   90.00
#
_symmetry.space_group_name_H-M   'P 1'
#
loop_
_entity.id
_entity.type
_entity.pdbx_description
1 polymer ?
#
loop_
_entity_poly.entity_id
_entity_poly.type
_entity_poly.pdbx_seq_one_letter_code
_entity_poly.pdbx_strand_id
1 'polypeptide(L)'
;MATNSRTPWWIWPNLLNLDSPFLALIWQEQFARIIDINLTLIDRILLFSCTWLVYCTDRILDGLNSGIKAETSRHKIHQKGKRIWIGISAILLITAIILAINCLNKLAWIGGIIVFTLTAIHFAATHWTPILRNRIWPKEWHVGAVFTMGCSLQVWSLKPDAWINLILPILSFGALCAMSCSHITVWEVITADRHNPDSLLNAHSSFVNRISWFDIGLGLLCLLLAIMFNSAEIQKTFIAVAISTFALAWLHDRCNQFSTNLLRVIADIGLYTPILFFLF
;
A
#
# COMPACT_ATOMS: atom_id res chain seq x y z
N MET A 1 13.78 -9.59 36.39
CA MET A 1 13.48 -10.61 35.36
C MET A 1 12.86 -9.92 34.16
N ALA A 2 13.62 -9.68 33.10
CA ALA A 2 13.06 -9.19 31.84
C ALA A 2 12.32 -10.36 31.18
N THR A 3 10.99 -10.28 31.12
CA THR A 3 10.20 -11.22 30.33
C THR A 3 10.64 -11.06 28.88
N ASN A 4 11.24 -12.11 28.31
CA ASN A 4 11.44 -12.22 26.87
C ASN A 4 10.05 -12.30 26.23
N SER A 5 9.40 -11.16 26.03
CA SER A 5 8.18 -11.07 25.24
C SER A 5 8.57 -11.41 23.80
N ARG A 6 8.45 -12.69 23.44
CA ARG A 6 8.63 -13.14 22.07
C ARG A 6 7.68 -12.33 21.20
N THR A 7 8.21 -11.67 20.17
CA THR A 7 7.40 -10.97 19.18
C THR A 7 6.40 -11.96 18.59
N PRO A 8 5.08 -11.68 18.66
CA PRO A 8 4.07 -12.57 18.13
C PRO A 8 4.31 -12.88 16.64
N TRP A 9 4.12 -14.14 16.26
CA TRP A 9 4.43 -14.62 14.90
C TRP A 9 3.70 -13.84 13.80
N TRP A 10 2.47 -13.38 14.07
CA TRP A 10 1.64 -12.60 13.15
C TRP A 10 2.15 -11.19 12.85
N ILE A 11 3.08 -10.66 13.65
CA ILE A 11 3.68 -9.33 13.43
C ILE A 11 4.88 -9.42 12.48
N TRP A 12 5.46 -10.61 12.28
CA TRP A 12 6.67 -10.79 11.47
C TRP A 12 6.52 -10.38 10.01
N PRO A 13 5.44 -10.67 9.28
CA PRO A 13 5.29 -10.21 7.89
C PRO A 13 5.38 -8.68 7.77
N ASN A 14 4.74 -7.96 8.70
CA ASN A 14 4.82 -6.51 8.77
C ASN A 14 6.21 -6.02 9.20
N LEU A 15 6.89 -6.72 10.13
CA LEU A 15 8.28 -6.40 10.50
C LEU A 15 9.27 -6.64 9.36
N LEU A 16 8.97 -7.63 8.51
CA LEU A 16 9.80 -7.96 7.37
C LEU A 16 9.48 -7.14 6.11
N ASN A 17 8.54 -6.19 6.20
CA ASN A 17 8.08 -5.36 5.08
C ASN A 17 7.49 -6.19 3.92
N LEU A 18 6.89 -7.34 4.23
CA LEU A 18 6.39 -8.29 3.23
C LEU A 18 4.91 -8.09 2.87
N ASP A 19 4.16 -7.37 3.71
CA ASP A 19 2.76 -7.01 3.46
C ASP A 19 2.56 -6.28 2.12
N SER A 20 3.27 -5.17 1.91
CA SER A 20 3.13 -4.37 0.69
C SER A 20 3.55 -5.12 -0.59
N PRO A 21 4.69 -5.84 -0.64
CA PRO A 21 5.06 -6.64 -1.81
C PRO A 21 4.07 -7.76 -2.15
N PHE A 22 3.55 -8.49 -1.17
CA PHE A 22 2.54 -9.52 -1.46
C PHE A 22 1.24 -8.91 -1.94
N LEU A 23 0.80 -7.81 -1.34
CA LEU A 23 -0.35 -7.05 -1.81
C LEU A 23 -0.18 -6.63 -3.28
N ALA A 24 1.00 -6.12 -3.64
CA ALA A 24 1.31 -5.72 -5.00
C ALA A 24 1.18 -6.89 -5.99
N LEU A 25 1.66 -8.08 -5.63
CA LEU A 25 1.54 -9.27 -6.48
C LEU A 25 0.10 -9.75 -6.66
N ILE A 26 -0.71 -9.68 -5.60
CA ILE A 26 -2.13 -10.06 -5.65
C ILE A 26 -2.88 -9.14 -6.63
N TRP A 27 -2.66 -7.84 -6.53
CA TRP A 27 -3.34 -6.88 -7.40
C TRP A 27 -2.79 -6.84 -8.82
N GLN A 28 -1.48 -7.06 -9.00
CA GLN A 28 -0.87 -7.28 -10.31
C GLN A 28 -1.51 -8.48 -11.02
N GLU A 29 -1.73 -9.58 -10.29
CA GLU A 29 -2.44 -10.76 -10.80
C GLU A 29 -3.89 -10.45 -11.16
N GLN A 30 -4.62 -9.74 -10.31
CA GLN A 30 -6.01 -9.37 -10.60
C GLN A 30 -6.12 -8.50 -11.87
N PHE A 31 -5.20 -7.55 -12.06
CA PHE A 31 -5.15 -6.75 -13.28
C PHE A 31 -4.78 -7.59 -14.51
N ALA A 32 -3.86 -8.54 -14.38
CA ALA A 32 -3.50 -9.46 -15.46
C ALA A 32 -4.70 -10.30 -15.91
N ARG A 33 -5.53 -10.76 -14.98
CA ARG A 33 -6.78 -11.49 -15.27
C ARG A 33 -7.81 -10.66 -16.01
N ILE A 34 -7.97 -9.37 -15.66
CA ILE A 34 -8.91 -8.46 -16.35
C ILE A 34 -8.62 -8.39 -17.86
N ILE A 35 -7.34 -8.38 -18.25
CA ILE A 35 -6.93 -8.26 -19.65
C ILE A 35 -6.47 -9.59 -20.27
N ASP A 36 -6.63 -10.70 -19.55
CA ASP A 36 -6.28 -12.06 -19.96
C ASP A 36 -4.83 -12.18 -20.45
N ILE A 37 -3.87 -11.85 -19.56
CA ILE A 37 -2.45 -12.06 -19.79
C ILE A 37 -1.83 -12.93 -18.71
N ASN A 38 -0.82 -13.71 -19.09
CA ASN A 38 -0.03 -14.50 -18.15
C ASN A 38 1.26 -13.77 -17.81
N LEU A 39 1.41 -13.39 -16.53
CA LEU A 39 2.64 -12.80 -16.03
C LEU A 39 3.67 -13.86 -15.72
N THR A 40 4.89 -13.64 -16.18
CA THR A 40 6.01 -14.52 -15.91
C THR A 40 6.46 -14.41 -14.45
N LEU A 41 7.22 -15.40 -13.97
CA LEU A 41 7.83 -15.32 -12.65
C LEU A 41 8.78 -14.11 -12.53
N ILE A 42 9.41 -13.71 -13.63
CA ILE A 42 10.30 -12.55 -13.70
C ILE A 42 9.55 -11.26 -13.41
N ASP A 43 8.37 -11.07 -14.03
CA ASP A 43 7.51 -9.89 -13.82
C ASP A 43 7.13 -9.72 -12.34
N ARG A 44 6.86 -10.85 -11.68
CA ARG A 44 6.50 -10.90 -10.24
C ARG A 44 7.70 -10.61 -9.35
N ILE A 45 8.85 -11.25 -9.60
CA ILE A 45 10.07 -11.01 -8.82
C ILE A 45 10.49 -9.53 -8.92
N LEU A 46 10.37 -8.94 -10.11
CA LEU A 46 10.72 -7.54 -10.33
C LEU A 46 9.81 -6.60 -9.51
N LEU A 47 8.48 -6.75 -9.62
CA LEU A 47 7.55 -5.94 -8.84
C LEU A 47 7.76 -6.13 -7.33
N PHE A 48 7.90 -7.38 -6.88
CA PHE A 48 8.17 -7.69 -5.48
C PHE A 48 9.42 -6.97 -4.97
N SER A 49 10.52 -7.04 -5.72
CA SER A 49 11.81 -6.44 -5.35
C SER A 49 11.69 -4.91 -5.28
N CYS A 50 11.10 -4.28 -6.30
CA CYS A 50 10.90 -2.83 -6.34
C CYS A 50 10.03 -2.34 -5.18
N THR A 51 8.87 -2.97 -4.97
CA THR A 51 7.96 -2.59 -3.89
C THR A 51 8.60 -2.75 -2.51
N TRP A 52 9.32 -3.86 -2.28
CA TRP A 52 10.01 -4.08 -1.01
C TRP A 52 11.10 -3.04 -0.76
N LEU A 53 11.88 -2.66 -1.79
CA LEU A 53 12.93 -1.64 -1.69
C LEU A 53 12.37 -0.26 -1.37
N VAL A 54 11.31 0.15 -2.08
CA VAL A 54 10.63 1.43 -1.84
C VAL A 54 10.07 1.46 -0.41
N TYR A 55 9.38 0.40 0.01
CA TYR A 55 8.77 0.33 1.33
C TYR A 55 9.80 0.28 2.48
N CYS A 56 10.90 -0.44 2.27
CA CYS A 56 12.02 -0.47 3.21
C CYS A 56 12.67 0.92 3.34
N THR A 57 12.84 1.63 2.22
CA THR A 57 13.41 2.99 2.20
C THR A 57 12.51 3.99 2.92
N ASP A 58 11.22 3.98 2.63
CA ASP A 58 10.20 4.83 3.29
C ASP A 58 10.25 4.69 4.81
N ARG A 59 10.23 3.45 5.31
CA ARG A 59 10.31 3.17 6.75
C ARG A 59 11.63 3.57 7.39
N ILE A 60 12.75 3.46 6.67
CA ILE A 60 14.05 3.94 7.18
C ILE A 60 14.04 5.47 7.31
N LEU A 61 13.53 6.18 6.30
CA LEU A 61 13.46 7.64 6.30
C LEU A 61 12.49 8.16 7.38
N ASP A 62 11.35 7.51 7.57
CA ASP A 62 10.41 7.80 8.66
C ASP A 62 11.06 7.60 10.04
N GLY A 63 11.86 6.54 10.20
CA GLY A 63 12.63 6.28 11.42
C GLY A 63 13.68 7.35 11.72
N LEU A 64 14.34 7.89 10.68
CA LEU A 64 15.33 8.96 10.82
C LEU A 64 14.67 10.31 11.19
N ASN A 65 13.53 10.63 10.58
CA ASN A 65 12.81 11.88 10.82
C ASN A 65 12.14 11.95 12.21
N SER A 66 11.80 10.79 12.79
CA SER A 66 11.05 10.73 14.06
C SER A 66 11.91 11.01 15.31
N GLY A 67 13.23 11.02 15.19
CA GLY A 67 14.15 11.25 16.32
C GLY A 67 13.99 10.23 17.47
N ILE A 68 14.86 10.33 18.47
CA ILE A 68 15.04 9.38 19.59
C ILE A 68 13.77 9.17 20.48
N LYS A 69 12.64 9.83 20.21
CA LYS A 69 11.45 9.83 21.07
C LYS A 69 10.38 8.77 20.77
N ALA A 70 10.48 8.03 19.67
CA ALA A 70 9.56 6.93 19.39
C ALA A 70 10.20 5.57 19.74
N GLU A 71 10.42 5.28 21.03
CA GLU A 71 10.76 3.93 21.50
C GLU A 71 9.55 2.97 21.31
N THR A 72 9.25 2.61 20.06
CA THR A 72 8.47 1.41 19.75
C THR A 72 9.43 0.25 19.54
N SER A 73 9.05 -0.94 20.02
CA SER A 73 9.82 -2.20 19.96
C SER A 73 10.37 -2.58 18.57
N ARG A 74 9.93 -1.89 17.50
CA ARG A 74 10.35 -2.02 16.10
C ARG A 74 11.76 -1.44 15.84
N HIS A 75 12.18 -0.39 16.56
CA HIS A 75 13.51 0.21 16.39
C HIS A 75 14.65 -0.68 16.89
N LYS A 76 14.40 -1.50 17.93
CA LYS A 76 15.42 -2.40 18.51
C LYS A 76 15.81 -3.56 17.60
N ILE A 77 14.92 -4.00 16.68
CA ILE A 77 15.21 -5.09 15.74
C ILE A 77 15.98 -4.58 14.52
N HIS A 78 15.58 -3.45 13.91
CA HIS A 78 16.30 -2.87 12.77
C HIS A 78 17.68 -2.31 13.14
N GLN A 79 17.89 -1.82 14.38
CA GLN A 79 19.22 -1.39 14.83
C GLN A 79 20.20 -2.56 15.04
N LYS A 80 19.73 -3.73 15.51
CA LYS A 80 20.60 -4.91 15.69
C LYS A 80 20.92 -5.66 14.38
N GLY A 81 20.10 -5.50 13.34
CA GLY A 81 20.24 -6.20 12.05
C GLY A 81 20.61 -5.33 10.85
N LYS A 82 20.95 -4.05 11.02
CA LYS A 82 21.07 -3.06 9.91
C LYS A 82 21.93 -3.54 8.74
N ARG A 83 23.05 -4.24 9.00
CA ARG A 83 23.94 -4.78 7.96
C ARG A 83 23.27 -5.87 7.11
N ILE A 84 22.47 -6.73 7.73
CA ILE A 84 21.72 -7.79 7.03
C ILE A 84 20.67 -7.14 6.13
N TRP A 85 19.93 -6.15 6.64
CA TRP A 85 18.93 -5.41 5.87
C TRP A 85 19.55 -4.68 4.66
N ILE A 86 20.68 -4.01 4.86
CA ILE A 86 21.42 -3.38 3.75
C ILE A 86 21.88 -4.44 2.73
N GLY A 87 22.37 -5.59 3.19
CA GLY A 87 22.76 -6.69 2.31
C GLY A 87 21.60 -7.21 1.47
N ILE A 88 20.44 -7.45 2.08
CA ILE A 88 19.23 -7.89 1.37
C ILE A 88 18.77 -6.82 0.38
N SER A 89 18.73 -5.54 0.78
CA SER A 89 18.39 -4.43 -0.13
C SER A 89 19.35 -4.37 -1.32
N ALA A 90 20.66 -4.53 -1.10
CA ALA A 90 21.64 -4.51 -2.18
C ALA A 90 21.43 -5.67 -3.16
N ILE A 91 21.18 -6.89 -2.64
CA ILE A 91 20.89 -8.06 -3.47
C ILE A 91 19.63 -7.83 -4.30
N LEU A 92 18.52 -7.43 -3.66
CA LEU A 92 17.25 -7.19 -4.36
C LEU A 92 17.36 -6.05 -5.39
N LEU A 93 18.14 -5.01 -5.10
CA LEU A 93 18.38 -3.91 -6.05
C LEU A 93 19.17 -4.41 -7.27
N ILE A 94 20.24 -5.17 -7.06
CA ILE A 94 21.02 -5.75 -8.15
C ILE A 94 20.14 -6.70 -8.98
N THR A 95 19.37 -7.56 -8.34
CA THR A 95 18.42 -8.45 -9.02
C THR A 95 17.40 -7.64 -9.83
N ALA A 96 16.78 -6.62 -9.25
CA ALA A 96 15.81 -5.77 -9.95
C ALA A 96 16.43 -5.08 -11.16
N ILE A 97 17.66 -4.55 -11.05
CA ILE A 97 18.37 -3.91 -12.17
C ILE A 97 18.66 -4.92 -13.28
N ILE A 98 19.18 -6.10 -12.94
CA ILE A 98 19.49 -7.15 -13.92
C ILE A 98 18.21 -7.58 -14.65
N LEU A 99 17.13 -7.83 -13.92
CA LEU A 99 15.85 -8.22 -14.52
C LEU A 99 15.26 -7.07 -15.36
N ALA A 100 15.36 -5.82 -14.89
CA ALA A 100 14.86 -4.67 -15.62
C ALA A 100 15.55 -4.51 -16.98
N ILE A 101 16.88 -4.63 -17.02
CA ILE A 101 17.67 -4.49 -18.25
C ILE A 101 17.39 -5.63 -19.23
N ASN A 102 17.26 -6.86 -18.73
CA ASN A 102 17.16 -8.03 -19.61
C ASN A 102 15.73 -8.39 -20.02
N CYS A 103 14.71 -7.96 -19.27
CA CYS A 103 13.35 -8.51 -19.43
C CYS A 103 12.26 -7.46 -19.64
N LEU A 104 12.49 -6.18 -19.35
CA LEU A 104 11.48 -5.15 -19.60
C LEU A 104 11.45 -4.73 -21.06
N ASN A 105 10.23 -4.59 -21.59
CA ASN A 105 10.01 -3.96 -22.87
C ASN A 105 10.14 -2.43 -22.79
N LYS A 106 10.18 -1.76 -23.94
CA LYS A 106 10.35 -0.30 -24.03
C LYS A 106 9.26 0.47 -23.28
N LEU A 107 8.00 0.00 -23.33
CA LEU A 107 6.87 0.65 -22.67
C LEU A 107 6.97 0.53 -21.14
N ALA A 108 7.35 -0.64 -20.64
CA ALA A 108 7.57 -0.88 -19.23
C ALA A 108 8.73 -0.04 -18.68
N TRP A 109 9.79 0.16 -19.46
CA TRP A 109 10.87 1.08 -19.10
C TRP A 109 10.39 2.53 -18.96
N ILE A 110 9.62 3.04 -19.93
CA ILE A 110 9.06 4.39 -19.88
C ILE A 110 8.13 4.54 -18.68
N GLY A 111 7.20 3.58 -18.49
CA GLY A 111 6.33 3.55 -17.32
C GLY A 111 7.12 3.49 -16.02
N GLY A 112 8.20 2.71 -15.99
CA GLY A 112 9.05 2.51 -14.82
C GLY A 112 9.76 3.79 -14.41
N ILE A 113 10.28 4.54 -15.39
CA ILE A 113 10.88 5.86 -15.14
C ILE A 113 9.83 6.82 -14.59
N ILE A 114 8.61 6.85 -15.15
CA ILE A 114 7.53 7.71 -14.66
C ILE A 114 7.19 7.38 -13.20
N VAL A 115 6.95 6.11 -12.88
CA VAL A 115 6.63 5.66 -11.51
C VAL A 115 7.80 5.95 -10.56
N PHE A 116 9.04 5.74 -10.98
CA PHE A 116 10.22 6.06 -10.19
C PHE A 116 10.32 7.56 -9.90
N THR A 117 10.11 8.41 -10.91
CA THR A 117 10.12 9.87 -10.76
C THR A 117 9.00 10.33 -9.81
N LEU A 118 7.78 9.79 -9.94
CA LEU A 118 6.68 10.10 -9.02
C LEU A 118 7.00 9.66 -7.59
N THR A 119 7.62 8.49 -7.41
CA THR A 119 8.07 7.99 -6.10
C THR A 119 9.14 8.91 -5.50
N ALA A 120 10.10 9.36 -6.31
CA ALA A 120 11.14 10.29 -5.85
C ALA A 120 10.56 11.66 -5.45
N ILE A 121 9.62 12.18 -6.24
CA ILE A 121 8.88 13.41 -5.90
C ILE A 121 8.11 13.24 -4.60
N HIS A 122 7.45 12.08 -4.42
CA HIS A 122 6.76 11.75 -3.17
C HIS A 122 7.72 11.77 -1.98
N PHE A 123 8.87 11.09 -2.06
CA PHE A 123 9.85 11.10 -0.97
C PHE A 123 10.38 12.50 -0.68
N ALA A 124 10.67 13.29 -1.70
CA ALA A 124 11.11 14.66 -1.53
C ALA A 124 10.04 15.52 -0.83
N ALA A 125 8.78 15.41 -1.27
CA ALA A 125 7.67 16.13 -0.68
C ALA A 125 7.42 15.73 0.79
N THR A 126 7.47 14.43 1.08
CA THR A 126 7.16 13.86 2.40
C THR A 126 8.28 14.11 3.41
N HIS A 127 9.55 13.97 3.02
CA HIS A 127 10.68 14.03 3.98
C HIS A 127 11.41 15.37 3.99
N TRP A 128 11.44 16.12 2.89
CA TRP A 128 12.22 17.36 2.79
C TRP A 128 11.39 18.64 2.86
N THR A 129 10.06 18.57 2.67
CA THR A 129 9.20 19.77 2.73
C THR A 129 8.07 19.66 3.77
N PRO A 130 8.33 20.04 5.05
CA PRO A 130 7.31 19.95 6.11
C PRO A 130 6.07 20.84 5.87
N ILE A 131 6.18 21.89 5.03
CA ILE A 131 5.09 22.82 4.70
C ILE A 131 4.02 22.19 3.79
N LEU A 132 4.40 21.28 2.88
CA LEU A 132 3.42 20.57 2.03
C LEU A 132 2.63 19.50 2.80
N ARG A 133 3.15 19.05 3.95
CA ARG A 133 2.57 17.96 4.76
C ARG A 133 1.16 18.25 5.29
N ASN A 134 0.80 19.53 5.47
CA ASN A 134 -0.31 19.91 6.34
C ASN A 134 -1.50 20.59 5.67
N ARG A 135 -1.51 20.90 4.36
CA ARG A 135 -2.52 21.84 3.83
C ARG A 135 -3.30 21.44 2.57
N ILE A 136 -2.77 20.64 1.66
CA ILE A 136 -3.43 20.47 0.34
C ILE A 136 -3.68 19.01 -0.02
N TRP A 137 -2.88 18.05 0.48
CA TRP A 137 -3.08 16.63 0.18
C TRP A 137 -2.46 15.72 1.25
N PRO A 138 -3.21 14.80 1.88
CA PRO A 138 -2.62 13.79 2.76
C PRO A 138 -1.64 12.93 1.96
N LYS A 139 -0.43 12.69 2.51
CA LYS A 139 0.64 11.90 1.86
C LYS A 139 0.15 10.53 1.38
N GLU A 140 -0.86 9.99 2.03
CA GLU A 140 -1.48 8.68 1.83
C GLU A 140 -2.07 8.50 0.43
N TRP A 141 -2.61 9.55 -0.17
CA TRP A 141 -3.18 9.50 -1.52
C TRP A 141 -2.13 9.37 -2.62
N HIS A 142 -0.97 10.01 -2.43
CA HIS A 142 0.16 9.86 -3.34
C HIS A 142 0.71 8.44 -3.31
N VAL A 143 0.82 7.85 -2.11
CA VAL A 143 1.26 6.46 -1.95
C VAL A 143 0.30 5.51 -2.66
N GLY A 144 -1.02 5.67 -2.45
CA GLY A 144 -2.03 4.85 -3.13
C GLY A 144 -1.94 4.93 -4.66
N ALA A 145 -1.74 6.13 -5.20
CA ALA A 145 -1.58 6.35 -6.64
C ALA A 145 -0.32 5.68 -7.21
N VAL A 146 0.85 5.95 -6.61
CA VAL A 146 2.14 5.38 -7.04
C VAL A 146 2.12 3.85 -6.95
N PHE A 147 1.59 3.32 -5.85
CA PHE A 147 1.51 1.88 -5.62
C PHE A 147 0.65 1.17 -6.66
N THR A 148 -0.53 1.70 -6.93
CA THR A 148 -1.45 1.17 -7.94
C THR A 148 -0.86 1.26 -9.35
N MET A 149 -0.22 2.39 -9.69
CA MET A 149 0.47 2.52 -10.97
C MET A 149 1.55 1.45 -11.11
N GLY A 150 2.37 1.22 -10.08
CA GLY A 150 3.36 0.15 -10.04
C GLY A 150 2.77 -1.25 -10.27
N CYS A 151 1.64 -1.56 -9.63
CA CYS A 151 0.95 -2.84 -9.80
C CYS A 151 0.42 -3.05 -11.23
N SER A 152 -0.05 -1.98 -11.87
CA SER A 152 -0.65 -2.03 -13.21
C SER A 152 0.35 -1.91 -14.37
N LEU A 153 1.55 -1.39 -14.11
CA LEU A 153 2.50 -0.96 -15.14
C LEU A 153 2.89 -2.09 -16.09
N GLN A 154 3.31 -3.23 -15.53
CA GLN A 154 3.77 -4.36 -16.35
C GLN A 154 2.61 -4.94 -17.16
N VAL A 155 1.43 -5.01 -16.54
CA VAL A 155 0.19 -5.49 -17.16
C VAL A 155 -0.19 -4.61 -18.36
N TRP A 156 -0.19 -3.29 -18.16
CA TRP A 156 -0.41 -2.32 -19.23
C TRP A 156 0.64 -2.43 -20.34
N SER A 157 1.92 -2.58 -19.99
CA SER A 157 3.02 -2.63 -20.96
C SER A 157 2.95 -3.84 -21.91
N LEU A 158 2.32 -4.94 -21.48
CA LEU A 158 2.22 -6.18 -22.25
C LEU A 158 1.03 -6.17 -23.20
N LYS A 159 -0.05 -5.44 -22.86
CA LYS A 159 -1.24 -5.30 -23.71
C LYS A 159 -1.83 -3.89 -23.63
N PRO A 160 -1.16 -2.89 -24.23
CA PRO A 160 -1.57 -1.48 -24.12
C PRO A 160 -2.97 -1.22 -24.67
N ASP A 161 -3.41 -1.98 -25.69
CA ASP A 161 -4.71 -1.78 -26.33
C ASP A 161 -5.90 -2.03 -25.39
N ALA A 162 -5.71 -2.84 -24.34
CA ALA A 162 -6.74 -3.19 -23.37
C ALA A 162 -6.78 -2.23 -22.16
N TRP A 163 -6.01 -1.14 -22.17
CA TRP A 163 -5.86 -0.25 -21.00
C TRP A 163 -7.18 0.36 -20.49
N ILE A 164 -8.14 0.58 -21.39
CA ILE A 164 -9.44 1.16 -21.05
C ILE A 164 -10.17 0.31 -19.99
N ASN A 165 -10.03 -1.02 -20.08
CA ASN A 165 -10.64 -1.95 -19.13
C ASN A 165 -9.99 -1.89 -17.74
N LEU A 166 -8.77 -1.37 -17.66
CA LEU A 166 -8.01 -1.27 -16.41
C LEU A 166 -8.21 0.06 -15.68
N ILE A 167 -8.65 1.14 -16.36
CA ILE A 167 -8.74 2.49 -15.76
C ILE A 167 -9.55 2.47 -14.45
N LEU A 168 -10.80 2.00 -14.51
CA LEU A 168 -11.69 2.03 -13.34
C LEU A 168 -11.23 1.06 -12.24
N PRO A 169 -10.83 -0.19 -12.54
CA PRO A 169 -10.20 -1.07 -11.54
C PRO A 169 -8.97 -0.46 -10.86
N ILE A 170 -8.06 0.14 -11.63
CA ILE A 170 -6.87 0.83 -11.14
C ILE A 170 -7.28 1.97 -10.22
N LEU A 171 -8.16 2.88 -10.67
CA LEU A 171 -8.59 4.01 -9.85
C LEU A 171 -9.27 3.58 -8.54
N SER A 172 -10.10 2.54 -8.61
CA SER A 172 -10.80 2.01 -7.43
C SER A 172 -9.83 1.39 -6.42
N PHE A 173 -8.83 0.64 -6.92
CA PHE A 173 -7.77 0.09 -6.07
C PHE A 173 -6.87 1.19 -5.49
N GLY A 174 -6.51 2.20 -6.28
CA GLY A 174 -5.74 3.36 -5.81
C GLY A 174 -6.46 4.12 -4.70
N ALA A 175 -7.76 4.33 -4.85
CA ALA A 175 -8.59 4.92 -3.81
C ALA A 175 -8.63 4.04 -2.55
N LEU A 176 -8.81 2.72 -2.70
CA LEU A 176 -8.78 1.78 -1.59
C LEU A 176 -7.44 1.81 -0.82
N CYS A 177 -6.31 1.82 -1.52
CA CYS A 177 -4.98 1.94 -0.89
C CYS A 177 -4.83 3.27 -0.14
N ALA A 178 -5.25 4.38 -0.76
CA ALA A 178 -5.22 5.70 -0.13
C ALA A 178 -6.07 5.74 1.16
N MET A 179 -7.26 5.14 1.11
CA MET A 179 -8.16 5.05 2.26
C MET A 179 -7.57 4.17 3.37
N SER A 180 -7.02 3.00 3.05
CA SER A 180 -6.38 2.12 4.03
C SER A 180 -5.21 2.82 4.74
N CYS A 181 -4.32 3.47 3.99
CA CYS A 181 -3.24 4.26 4.57
C CYS A 181 -3.77 5.40 5.45
N SER A 182 -4.84 6.08 5.02
CA SER A 182 -5.48 7.17 5.78
C SER A 182 -6.04 6.68 7.12
N HIS A 183 -6.69 5.51 7.16
CA HIS A 183 -7.16 4.89 8.41
C HIS A 183 -6.03 4.56 9.35
N ILE A 184 -4.94 3.97 8.85
CA ILE A 184 -3.77 3.66 9.67
C ILE A 184 -3.21 4.94 10.29
N THR A 185 -3.03 6.01 9.51
CA THR A 185 -2.58 7.31 10.02
C THR A 185 -3.54 7.84 11.10
N VAL A 186 -4.85 7.80 10.85
CA VAL A 186 -5.86 8.26 11.83
C VAL A 186 -5.77 7.46 13.13
N TRP A 187 -5.72 6.13 13.08
CA TRP A 187 -5.64 5.29 14.27
C TRP A 187 -4.34 5.47 15.03
N GLU A 188 -3.21 5.67 14.33
CA GLU A 188 -1.92 5.99 14.95
C GLU A 188 -1.97 7.33 15.68
N VAL A 189 -2.56 8.37 15.08
CA VAL A 189 -2.70 9.69 15.70
C VAL A 189 -3.65 9.66 16.90
N ILE A 190 -4.79 8.96 16.80
CA ILE A 190 -5.73 8.77 17.93
C ILE A 190 -5.07 8.09 19.12
N THR A 191 -4.16 7.14 18.86
CA THR A 191 -3.51 6.37 19.93
C THR A 191 -2.29 7.09 20.50
N ALA A 192 -1.49 7.75 19.66
CA ALA A 192 -0.23 8.38 20.06
C ALA A 192 -0.43 9.72 20.79
N ASP A 193 -1.50 10.48 20.50
CA ASP A 193 -1.59 11.87 20.96
C ASP A 193 -3.04 12.36 21.18
N ARG A 194 -3.74 11.81 22.18
CA ARG A 194 -5.04 12.35 22.62
C ARG A 194 -4.98 13.78 23.17
N HIS A 195 -3.80 14.31 23.51
CA HIS A 195 -3.63 15.59 24.23
C HIS A 195 -2.71 16.61 23.55
N ASN A 196 -2.22 16.35 22.33
CA ASN A 196 -1.32 17.29 21.65
C ASN A 196 -2.11 18.29 20.78
N PRO A 197 -2.01 19.61 21.03
CA PRO A 197 -2.70 20.63 20.26
C PRO A 197 -2.30 20.66 18.76
N ASP A 198 -1.13 20.15 18.39
CA ASP A 198 -0.62 20.08 17.01
C ASP A 198 -1.00 18.78 16.26
N SER A 199 -1.85 17.94 16.85
CA SER A 199 -2.29 16.67 16.26
C SER A 199 -3.05 16.88 14.94
N LEU A 200 -2.83 15.98 13.96
CA LEU A 200 -3.59 15.93 12.68
C LEU A 200 -5.11 15.93 12.90
N LEU A 201 -5.57 15.41 14.05
CA LEU A 201 -6.96 15.45 14.50
C LEU A 201 -7.52 16.87 14.62
N ASN A 202 -6.70 17.84 15.04
CA ASN A 202 -7.12 19.24 15.16
C ASN A 202 -7.08 19.98 13.82
N ALA A 203 -6.21 19.56 12.88
CA ALA A 203 -6.10 20.15 11.55
C ALA A 203 -7.22 19.68 10.58
N HIS A 204 -7.65 18.42 10.67
CA HIS A 204 -8.62 17.82 9.74
C HIS A 204 -9.70 16.95 10.42
N SER A 205 -10.30 17.44 11.51
CA SER A 205 -11.32 16.74 12.29
C SER A 205 -12.53 16.26 11.46
N SER A 206 -12.96 17.06 10.49
CA SER A 206 -14.07 16.72 9.57
C SER A 206 -13.75 15.54 8.66
N PHE A 207 -12.48 15.38 8.25
CA PHE A 207 -12.05 14.26 7.42
C PHE A 207 -12.02 12.97 8.23
N VAL A 208 -11.44 13.03 9.44
CA VAL A 208 -11.39 11.88 10.37
C VAL A 208 -12.78 11.37 10.70
N ASN A 209 -13.74 12.26 11.00
CA ASN A 209 -15.11 11.87 11.35
C ASN A 209 -15.94 11.35 10.16
N ARG A 210 -15.46 11.54 8.92
CA ARG A 210 -16.20 11.16 7.70
C ARG A 210 -15.50 10.09 6.87
N ILE A 211 -14.33 9.61 7.30
CA ILE A 211 -13.53 8.64 6.55
C ILE A 211 -14.32 7.34 6.27
N SER A 212 -15.11 6.85 7.23
CA SER A 212 -15.96 5.67 7.05
C SER A 212 -17.08 5.89 6.02
N TRP A 213 -17.61 7.11 5.90
CA TRP A 213 -18.60 7.44 4.86
C TRP A 213 -17.99 7.41 3.46
N PHE A 214 -16.72 7.81 3.31
CA PHE A 214 -16.01 7.68 2.04
C PHE A 214 -15.81 6.21 1.66
N ASP A 215 -15.47 5.34 2.62
CA ASP A 215 -15.37 3.90 2.37
C ASP A 215 -16.71 3.31 1.93
N ILE A 216 -17.80 3.64 2.65
CA ILE A 216 -19.15 3.16 2.29
C ILE A 216 -19.52 3.65 0.89
N GLY A 217 -19.26 4.92 0.57
CA GLY A 217 -19.52 5.50 -0.75
C GLY A 217 -18.72 4.80 -1.85
N LEU A 218 -17.43 4.56 -1.63
CA LEU A 218 -16.57 3.83 -2.58
C LEU A 218 -17.02 2.39 -2.76
N GLY A 219 -17.40 1.70 -1.67
CA GLY A 219 -17.89 0.32 -1.72
C GLY A 219 -19.21 0.20 -2.48
N LEU A 220 -20.17 1.09 -2.22
CA LEU A 220 -21.43 1.14 -2.96
C LEU A 220 -21.21 1.46 -4.45
N LEU A 221 -20.34 2.41 -4.76
CA LEU A 221 -19.96 2.73 -6.13
C LEU A 221 -19.35 1.51 -6.84
N CYS A 222 -18.44 0.79 -6.18
CA CYS A 222 -17.85 -0.42 -6.76
C CYS A 222 -18.90 -1.52 -6.99
N LEU A 223 -19.86 -1.71 -6.08
CA LEU A 223 -20.96 -2.66 -6.31
C LEU A 223 -21.83 -2.25 -7.52
N LEU A 224 -22.12 -0.97 -7.69
CA LEU A 224 -22.84 -0.47 -8.87
C LEU A 224 -22.04 -0.74 -10.15
N LEU A 225 -20.74 -0.43 -10.15
CA LEU A 225 -19.85 -0.72 -11.27
C LEU A 225 -19.80 -2.23 -11.57
N ALA A 226 -19.74 -3.08 -10.55
CA ALA A 226 -19.77 -4.54 -10.74
C ALA A 226 -21.04 -4.99 -11.49
N ILE A 227 -22.20 -4.37 -11.23
CA ILE A 227 -23.44 -4.70 -11.96
C ILE A 227 -23.40 -4.19 -13.41
N MET A 228 -22.75 -3.05 -13.67
CA MET A 228 -22.71 -2.42 -14.99
C MET A 228 -21.76 -3.12 -15.98
N PHE A 229 -20.70 -3.78 -15.50
CA PHE A 229 -19.73 -4.46 -16.35
C PHE A 229 -20.10 -5.93 -16.56
N ASN A 230 -19.97 -6.44 -17.79
CA ASN A 230 -20.28 -7.85 -18.12
C ASN A 230 -19.07 -8.80 -17.97
N SER A 231 -17.86 -8.28 -17.73
CA SER A 231 -16.65 -9.09 -17.58
C SER A 231 -16.52 -9.61 -16.14
N ALA A 232 -16.51 -10.93 -15.97
CA ALA A 232 -16.42 -11.58 -14.66
C ALA A 232 -15.21 -11.11 -13.84
N GLU A 233 -14.04 -10.92 -14.46
CA GLU A 233 -12.82 -10.48 -13.77
C GLU A 233 -12.89 -9.02 -13.32
N ILE A 234 -13.57 -8.16 -14.09
CA ILE A 234 -13.83 -6.77 -13.68
C ILE A 234 -14.82 -6.75 -12.52
N GLN A 235 -15.88 -7.57 -12.56
CA GLN A 235 -16.85 -7.72 -11.48
C GLN A 235 -16.17 -8.18 -10.18
N LYS A 236 -15.38 -9.26 -10.24
CA LYS A 236 -14.58 -9.79 -9.11
C LYS A 236 -13.72 -8.70 -8.50
N THR A 237 -13.08 -7.88 -9.33
CA THR A 237 -12.24 -6.75 -8.88
C THR A 237 -13.04 -5.73 -8.06
N PHE A 238 -14.18 -5.27 -8.57
CA PHE A 238 -15.00 -4.29 -7.88
C PHE A 238 -15.65 -4.86 -6.61
N ILE A 239 -16.06 -6.13 -6.61
CA ILE A 239 -16.57 -6.81 -5.42
C ILE A 239 -15.47 -6.90 -4.36
N ALA A 240 -14.23 -7.25 -4.76
CA ALA A 240 -13.09 -7.27 -3.84
C ALA A 240 -12.84 -5.91 -3.19
N VAL A 241 -12.86 -4.82 -3.96
CA VAL A 241 -12.75 -3.44 -3.43
C VAL A 241 -13.91 -3.12 -2.47
N ALA A 242 -15.14 -3.49 -2.82
CA ALA A 242 -16.31 -3.27 -1.97
C ALA A 242 -16.19 -3.99 -0.62
N ILE A 243 -15.76 -5.26 -0.62
CA ILE A 243 -15.53 -6.02 0.61
C ILE A 243 -14.47 -5.32 1.48
N SER A 244 -13.34 -4.91 0.89
CA SER A 244 -12.26 -4.24 1.62
C SER A 244 -12.71 -2.91 2.23
N THR A 245 -13.40 -2.08 1.46
CA THR A 245 -13.88 -0.77 1.93
C THR A 245 -14.92 -0.90 3.04
N PHE A 246 -15.90 -1.81 2.92
CA PHE A 246 -16.85 -2.07 4.01
C PHE A 246 -16.17 -2.62 5.27
N ALA A 247 -15.15 -3.47 5.11
CA ALA A 247 -14.36 -3.94 6.24
C ALA A 247 -13.61 -2.79 6.93
N LEU A 248 -13.01 -1.87 6.18
CA LEU A 248 -12.35 -0.67 6.73
C LEU A 248 -13.34 0.23 7.48
N ALA A 249 -14.51 0.50 6.90
CA ALA A 249 -15.56 1.27 7.56
C ALA A 249 -15.99 0.63 8.90
N TRP A 250 -16.22 -0.69 8.88
CA TRP A 250 -16.62 -1.45 10.06
C TRP A 250 -15.55 -1.46 11.16
N LEU A 251 -14.27 -1.54 10.78
CA LEU A 251 -13.14 -1.45 11.68
C LEU A 251 -13.00 -0.05 12.28
N HIS A 252 -13.21 0.98 11.47
CA HIS A 252 -13.12 2.36 11.92
C HIS A 252 -14.11 2.66 13.05
N ASP A 253 -15.37 2.24 12.89
CA ASP A 253 -16.41 2.44 13.90
C ASP A 253 -16.10 1.71 15.23
N ARG A 254 -15.28 0.65 15.17
CA ARG A 254 -14.89 -0.19 16.32
C ARG A 254 -13.42 -0.02 16.71
N CYS A 255 -12.73 1.00 16.20
CA CYS A 255 -11.29 1.16 16.41
C CYS A 255 -10.90 1.24 17.89
N ASN A 256 -11.78 1.78 18.75
CA ASN A 256 -11.56 1.87 20.20
C ASN A 256 -11.52 0.50 20.91
N GLN A 257 -11.96 -0.58 20.27
CA GLN A 257 -12.00 -1.93 20.86
C GLN A 257 -10.73 -2.74 20.62
N PHE A 258 -9.86 -2.28 19.71
CA PHE A 258 -8.71 -3.04 19.24
C PHE A 258 -7.40 -2.27 19.46
N SER A 259 -6.29 -3.01 19.61
CA SER A 259 -4.97 -2.37 19.63
C SER A 259 -4.60 -1.83 18.24
N THR A 260 -3.85 -0.73 18.17
CA THR A 260 -3.40 -0.11 16.91
C THR A 260 -2.63 -1.08 16.02
N ASN A 261 -1.81 -1.96 16.61
CA ASN A 261 -1.08 -2.98 15.86
C ASN A 261 -2.03 -3.99 15.21
N LEU A 262 -3.10 -4.39 15.91
CA LEU A 262 -4.09 -5.31 15.37
C LEU A 262 -4.90 -4.65 14.25
N LEU A 263 -5.36 -3.41 14.45
CA LEU A 263 -6.08 -2.64 13.43
C LEU A 263 -5.27 -2.53 12.13
N ARG A 264 -3.97 -2.23 12.23
CA ARG A 264 -3.08 -2.17 11.08
C ARG A 264 -3.03 -3.49 10.32
N VAL A 265 -2.77 -4.59 11.02
CA VAL A 265 -2.66 -5.92 10.41
C VAL A 265 -3.97 -6.32 9.72
N ILE A 266 -5.12 -6.05 10.36
CA ILE A 266 -6.42 -6.39 9.76
C ILE A 266 -6.71 -5.48 8.56
N ALA A 267 -6.37 -4.19 8.61
CA ALA A 267 -6.53 -3.30 7.47
C ALA A 267 -5.68 -3.75 6.28
N ASP A 268 -4.42 -4.12 6.49
CA ASP A 268 -3.53 -4.62 5.44
C ASP A 268 -4.06 -5.95 4.84
N ILE A 269 -4.44 -6.91 5.70
CA ILE A 269 -5.05 -8.19 5.25
C ILE A 269 -6.36 -7.95 4.51
N GLY A 270 -7.14 -6.95 4.93
CA GLY A 270 -8.39 -6.56 4.29
C GLY A 270 -8.23 -6.17 2.83
N LEU A 271 -7.03 -5.80 2.38
CA LEU A 271 -6.74 -5.48 0.98
C LEU A 271 -6.48 -6.73 0.11
N TYR A 272 -6.41 -7.92 0.71
CA TYR A 272 -6.08 -9.18 0.02
C TYR A 272 -7.35 -9.88 -0.50
N THR A 273 -8.49 -9.21 -0.47
CA THR A 273 -9.80 -9.71 -0.90
C THR A 273 -9.84 -10.30 -2.32
N PRO A 274 -9.02 -9.88 -3.32
CA PRO A 274 -9.02 -10.56 -4.61
C PRO A 274 -8.69 -12.06 -4.54
N ILE A 275 -7.91 -12.50 -3.54
CA ILE A 275 -7.57 -13.91 -3.36
C ILE A 275 -8.81 -14.79 -3.25
N LEU A 276 -9.91 -14.27 -2.67
CA LEU A 276 -11.18 -15.00 -2.53
C LEU A 276 -11.74 -15.46 -3.88
N PHE A 277 -11.37 -14.77 -4.96
CA PHE A 277 -11.87 -15.03 -6.30
C PHE A 277 -10.87 -15.77 -7.19
N PHE A 278 -9.63 -16.00 -6.76
CA PHE A 278 -8.62 -16.66 -7.60
C PHE A 278 -8.88 -18.14 -7.84
N LEU A 279 -9.69 -18.77 -6.99
CA LEU A 279 -10.08 -20.18 -7.07
C LEU A 279 -11.31 -20.43 -7.97
N PHE A 280 -11.92 -19.36 -8.48
CA PHE A 280 -13.14 -19.36 -9.31
C PHE A 280 -12.91 -18.53 -10.58
#